data_AF-A0A4Z0K4N2-F1
#
_entry.id   AF-A0A4Z0K4N2-F1
#
_cell.length_a   1.000
_cell.length_b   1.000
_cell.length_c   1.000
_cell.angle_alpha   90.00
_cell.angle_beta   90.00
_cell.angle_gamma   90.00
#
_symmetry.space_group_name_H-M   'P 1'
#
loop_
_entity.id
_entity.type
_entity.pdbx_description
1 polymer ?
#
loop_
_entity_poly.entity_id
_entity_poly.type
_entity_poly.pdbx_seq_one_letter_code
_entity_poly.pdbx_strand_id
1 'polypeptide(L)'
;MEIRTRSIRNLAYRCEEFIDGSGKPRPIGYPNSLALCILDALFTTGSHPTAIDNLLNRYIARHGSADGAKMLRYSIATAGGPEVWAREVIRNVKPAHSHPGAILRAEIVDRATRLMADHGIDTVEDLLGSVGDEPSSGRHTNEVARDWRELPSQKSGISWNALLVLAGSAHLEIDYRVNFLIAEVVRWSVSIRGDDAVLELIKATADYLDVEDRVVKQIVWQLAHRRLQSDPKRRKLDLPYPLDDELDSEPEWWPGTYDPEVRGEAEGWASVFEPEYRADPCESEEALEPDWARPYPMSGTTGAAPF
;
A
#
# COMPACT_ATOMS: atom_id res chain seq x y z
N MET A 1 22.68 13.41 -6.51
CA MET A 1 22.01 13.85 -5.25
C MET A 1 22.35 12.81 -4.20
N GLU A 2 22.80 13.20 -3.00
CA GLU A 2 23.45 12.24 -2.09
C GLU A 2 22.45 11.59 -1.10
N ILE A 3 22.41 10.27 -1.10
CA ILE A 3 21.74 9.45 -0.08
C ILE A 3 22.75 9.18 1.01
N ARG A 4 22.44 9.61 2.24
CA ARG A 4 23.34 9.42 3.37
C ARG A 4 23.34 7.97 3.83
N THR A 5 24.50 7.44 4.21
CA THR A 5 24.68 6.10 4.80
C THR A 5 23.74 5.83 5.97
N ARG A 6 23.44 6.86 6.79
CA ARG A 6 22.47 6.78 7.89
C ARG A 6 21.04 6.47 7.42
N SER A 7 20.60 7.05 6.29
CA SER A 7 19.26 6.79 5.73
C SER A 7 19.12 5.34 5.28
N ILE A 8 20.16 4.79 4.62
CA ILE A 8 20.22 3.39 4.19
C ILE A 8 20.13 2.47 5.40
N ARG A 9 20.97 2.69 6.42
CA ARG A 9 20.98 1.87 7.65
C ARG A 9 19.64 1.91 8.40
N ASN A 10 18.98 3.07 8.47
CA ASN A 10 17.66 3.18 9.10
C ASN A 10 16.60 2.34 8.39
N LEU A 11 16.54 2.41 7.06
CA LEU A 11 15.58 1.64 6.30
C LEU A 11 15.91 0.15 6.33
N ALA A 12 17.20 -0.20 6.23
CA ALA A 12 17.70 -1.56 6.37
C ALA A 12 17.25 -2.19 7.69
N TYR A 13 17.46 -1.48 8.81
CA TYR A 13 17.07 -1.94 10.14
C TYR A 13 15.55 -2.21 10.27
N ARG A 14 14.71 -1.49 9.51
CA ARG A 14 13.26 -1.77 9.47
C ARG A 14 12.93 -2.98 8.62
N CYS A 15 13.67 -3.21 7.55
CA CYS A 15 13.42 -4.31 6.61
C CYS A 15 13.94 -5.65 7.11
N GLU A 16 15.10 -5.69 7.79
CA GLU A 16 15.73 -6.91 8.32
C GLU A 16 14.79 -7.78 9.15
N GLU A 17 13.84 -7.17 9.89
CA GLU A 17 12.86 -7.91 10.70
C GLU A 17 12.01 -8.90 9.86
N PHE A 18 11.84 -8.60 8.58
CA PHE A 18 10.95 -9.31 7.66
C PHE A 18 11.70 -10.15 6.63
N ILE A 19 13.03 -10.11 6.65
CA ILE A 19 13.90 -10.93 5.81
C ILE A 19 14.31 -12.14 6.65
N ASP A 20 14.02 -13.34 6.15
CA ASP A 20 14.47 -14.57 6.81
C ASP A 20 15.96 -14.83 6.54
N GLY A 21 16.54 -15.82 7.23
CA GLY A 21 17.96 -16.16 7.10
C GLY A 21 18.39 -16.64 5.70
N SER A 22 17.45 -16.78 4.75
CA SER A 22 17.73 -17.10 3.34
C SER A 22 17.68 -15.87 2.42
N GLY A 23 17.55 -14.66 2.97
CA GLY A 23 17.38 -13.42 2.20
C GLY A 23 15.98 -13.29 1.58
N LYS A 24 15.08 -14.23 1.86
CA LYS A 24 13.71 -14.19 1.35
C LYS A 24 12.86 -13.36 2.31
N PRO A 25 12.02 -12.45 1.79
CA PRO A 25 10.96 -11.91 2.61
C PRO A 25 10.13 -13.09 3.14
N ARG A 26 9.66 -13.00 4.39
CA ARG A 26 8.53 -13.85 4.81
C ARG A 26 7.44 -13.75 3.72
N PRO A 27 6.62 -14.78 3.46
CA PRO A 27 5.58 -14.68 2.45
C PRO A 27 4.60 -13.56 2.83
N ILE A 28 4.84 -12.38 2.26
CA ILE A 28 4.17 -11.11 2.56
C ILE A 28 3.15 -10.78 1.45
N GLY A 29 3.02 -11.67 0.47
CA GLY A 29 2.00 -11.65 -0.58
C GLY A 29 1.57 -13.07 -0.95
N TYR A 30 0.91 -13.21 -2.10
CA TYR A 30 0.35 -14.48 -2.57
C TYR A 30 0.80 -14.78 -4.00
N PRO A 31 2.12 -14.98 -4.24
CA PRO A 31 2.66 -15.10 -5.59
C PRO A 31 2.09 -16.30 -6.38
N ASN A 32 1.49 -17.27 -5.68
CA ASN A 32 0.88 -18.45 -6.28
C ASN A 32 -0.66 -18.41 -6.25
N SER A 33 -1.30 -17.30 -5.85
CA SER A 33 -2.76 -17.21 -5.79
C SER A 33 -3.27 -15.80 -6.10
N LEU A 34 -3.69 -15.62 -7.35
CA LEU A 34 -4.34 -14.39 -7.78
C LEU A 34 -5.67 -14.17 -7.03
N ALA A 35 -6.36 -15.24 -6.63
CA ALA A 35 -7.56 -15.14 -5.80
C ALA A 35 -7.28 -14.40 -4.48
N LEU A 36 -6.23 -14.79 -3.76
CA LEU A 36 -5.86 -14.14 -2.49
C LEU A 36 -5.37 -12.71 -2.70
N CYS A 37 -4.63 -12.44 -3.78
CA CYS A 37 -4.24 -11.07 -4.16
C CYS A 37 -5.47 -10.17 -4.36
N ILE A 38 -6.47 -10.61 -5.13
CA ILE A 38 -7.71 -9.86 -5.39
C ILE A 38 -8.46 -9.59 -4.08
N LEU A 39 -8.59 -10.60 -3.23
CA LEU A 39 -9.30 -10.48 -1.96
C LEU A 39 -8.62 -9.48 -1.02
N ASP A 40 -7.32 -9.63 -0.77
CA ASP A 40 -6.61 -8.72 0.13
C ASP A 40 -6.59 -7.30 -0.45
N ALA A 41 -6.31 -7.13 -1.74
CA ALA A 41 -6.31 -5.83 -2.42
C ALA A 41 -7.65 -5.08 -2.31
N LEU A 42 -8.78 -5.76 -2.52
CA LEU A 42 -10.10 -5.14 -2.44
C LEU A 42 -10.56 -4.92 -0.99
N PHE A 43 -10.01 -5.64 -0.02
CA PHE A 43 -10.37 -5.48 1.40
C PHE A 43 -9.40 -4.58 2.19
N THR A 44 -8.20 -4.30 1.69
CA THR A 44 -7.16 -3.50 2.36
C THR A 44 -7.62 -2.08 2.70
N THR A 45 -8.40 -1.45 1.81
CA THR A 45 -8.90 -0.10 2.06
C THR A 45 -10.02 -0.13 3.09
N GLY A 46 -9.90 0.63 4.17
CA GLY A 46 -10.99 0.82 5.14
C GLY A 46 -11.34 -0.39 5.99
N SER A 47 -10.64 -1.53 5.93
CA SER A 47 -10.82 -2.69 6.82
C SER A 47 -9.70 -2.80 7.85
N HIS A 48 -10.04 -3.36 9.00
CA HIS A 48 -9.03 -3.74 9.99
C HIS A 48 -8.26 -4.98 9.49
N PRO A 49 -6.92 -5.05 9.62
CA PRO A 49 -6.12 -6.18 9.15
C PRO A 49 -6.63 -7.55 9.59
N THR A 50 -6.99 -7.70 10.87
CA THR A 50 -7.57 -8.95 11.41
C THR A 50 -8.85 -9.40 10.68
N ALA A 51 -9.67 -8.48 10.19
CA ALA A 51 -10.87 -8.83 9.42
C ALA A 51 -10.51 -9.39 8.04
N ILE A 52 -9.42 -8.91 7.45
CA ILE A 52 -8.86 -9.40 6.18
C ILE A 52 -8.26 -10.79 6.41
N ASP A 53 -7.43 -10.97 7.44
CA ASP A 53 -6.81 -12.26 7.75
C ASP A 53 -7.88 -13.35 8.01
N ASN A 54 -8.94 -13.01 8.75
CA ASN A 54 -10.06 -13.91 8.98
C ASN A 54 -10.80 -14.28 7.68
N LEU A 55 -10.99 -13.33 6.77
CA LEU A 55 -11.61 -13.57 5.47
C LEU A 55 -10.74 -14.51 4.62
N LEU A 56 -9.44 -14.25 4.55
CA LEU A 56 -8.51 -15.05 3.76
C LEU A 56 -8.39 -16.47 4.32
N ASN A 57 -8.28 -16.62 5.63
CA ASN A 57 -8.23 -17.94 6.29
C ASN A 57 -9.47 -18.78 6.00
N ARG A 58 -10.66 -18.17 5.94
CA ARG A 58 -11.91 -18.87 5.58
C ARG A 58 -11.91 -19.32 4.12
N TYR A 59 -11.44 -18.47 3.22
CA TYR A 59 -11.28 -18.83 1.82
C TYR A 59 -10.30 -20.00 1.67
N ILE A 60 -9.11 -19.88 2.26
CA ILE A 60 -8.05 -20.89 2.23
C ILE A 60 -8.52 -22.23 2.81
N ALA A 61 -9.24 -22.21 3.94
CA ALA A 61 -9.76 -23.43 4.55
C ALA A 61 -10.72 -24.21 3.64
N ARG A 62 -11.36 -23.53 2.68
CA ARG A 62 -12.32 -24.13 1.76
C ARG A 62 -11.73 -24.49 0.40
N HIS A 63 -10.80 -23.68 -0.10
CA HIS A 63 -10.32 -23.75 -1.49
C HIS A 63 -8.81 -23.96 -1.62
N GLY A 64 -8.05 -23.83 -0.53
CA GLY A 64 -6.59 -23.82 -0.56
C GLY A 64 -6.03 -22.43 -0.88
N SER A 65 -4.71 -22.36 -1.08
CA SER A 65 -3.96 -21.11 -1.20
C SER A 65 -3.27 -20.94 -2.56
N ALA A 66 -3.77 -21.61 -3.60
CA ALA A 66 -3.18 -21.61 -4.94
C ALA A 66 -4.19 -21.21 -6.04
N ASP A 67 -5.39 -20.77 -5.64
CA ASP A 67 -6.46 -20.48 -6.59
C ASP A 67 -6.16 -19.22 -7.42
N GLY A 68 -6.51 -19.30 -8.70
CA GLY A 68 -6.59 -18.18 -9.64
C GLY A 68 -7.93 -17.42 -9.59
N ALA A 69 -8.07 -16.39 -10.42
CA ALA A 69 -9.28 -15.58 -10.51
C ALA A 69 -10.52 -16.39 -10.92
N LYS A 70 -10.36 -17.40 -11.78
CA LYS A 70 -11.44 -18.29 -12.24
C LYS A 70 -12.00 -19.14 -11.12
N MET A 71 -11.14 -19.67 -10.25
CA MET A 71 -11.58 -20.47 -9.10
C MET A 71 -12.29 -19.60 -8.06
N LEU A 72 -11.83 -18.37 -7.84
CA LEU A 72 -12.54 -17.39 -7.02
C LEU A 72 -13.94 -17.09 -7.58
N ARG A 73 -14.06 -16.88 -8.90
CA ARG A 73 -15.35 -16.71 -9.57
C ARG A 73 -16.26 -17.92 -9.41
N TYR A 74 -15.72 -19.13 -9.56
CA TYR A 74 -16.45 -20.37 -9.36
C TYR A 74 -16.94 -20.53 -7.92
N SER A 75 -16.13 -20.14 -6.92
CA SER A 75 -16.51 -20.13 -5.51
C SER A 75 -17.74 -19.24 -5.28
N ILE A 76 -17.74 -18.03 -5.85
CA ILE A 76 -18.87 -17.08 -5.78
C ILE A 76 -20.12 -17.66 -6.45
N ALA A 77 -19.98 -18.20 -7.67
CA ALA A 77 -21.10 -18.77 -8.41
C ALA A 77 -21.72 -19.98 -7.71
N THR A 78 -20.89 -20.87 -7.16
CA THR A 78 -21.33 -22.08 -6.44
C THR A 78 -22.08 -21.75 -5.16
N ALA A 79 -21.74 -20.63 -4.50
CA ALA A 79 -22.48 -20.15 -3.34
C ALA A 79 -23.85 -19.55 -3.70
N GLY A 80 -24.18 -19.38 -4.99
CA GLY A 80 -25.42 -18.72 -5.43
C GLY A 80 -25.28 -17.21 -5.63
N GLY A 81 -24.05 -16.69 -5.75
CA GLY A 81 -23.76 -15.28 -6.01
C GLY A 81 -23.03 -14.55 -4.88
N PRO A 82 -22.60 -13.30 -5.11
CA PRO A 82 -21.70 -12.57 -4.22
C PRO A 82 -22.28 -12.30 -2.83
N GLU A 83 -23.59 -12.09 -2.71
CA GLU A 83 -24.23 -11.82 -1.42
C GLU A 83 -24.27 -13.07 -0.51
N VAL A 84 -24.59 -14.23 -1.08
CA VAL A 84 -24.60 -15.50 -0.33
C VAL A 84 -23.15 -15.91 -0.02
N TRP A 85 -22.24 -15.74 -0.97
CA TRP A 85 -20.82 -15.98 -0.76
C TRP A 85 -20.23 -15.12 0.37
N ALA A 86 -20.60 -13.84 0.43
CA ALA A 86 -20.21 -12.93 1.50
C ALA A 86 -20.66 -13.40 2.88
N ARG A 87 -21.90 -13.90 3.00
CA ARG A 87 -22.49 -14.37 4.26
C ARG A 87 -21.96 -15.73 4.69
N GLU A 88 -21.91 -16.68 3.76
CA GLU A 88 -21.73 -18.11 4.10
C GLU A 88 -20.29 -18.59 3.96
N VAL A 89 -19.55 -18.07 2.96
CA VAL A 89 -18.19 -18.55 2.65
C VAL A 89 -17.15 -17.72 3.39
N ILE A 90 -17.07 -16.42 3.08
CA ILE A 90 -16.06 -15.55 3.68
C ILE A 90 -16.53 -14.87 4.98
N ARG A 91 -17.83 -14.93 5.28
CA ARG A 91 -18.47 -14.33 6.47
C ARG A 91 -18.05 -12.87 6.70
N ASN A 92 -18.13 -12.07 5.64
CA ASN A 92 -17.80 -10.65 5.63
C ASN A 92 -18.74 -9.90 4.65
N VAL A 93 -19.69 -9.16 5.20
CA VAL A 93 -20.72 -8.40 4.46
C VAL A 93 -20.40 -6.91 4.38
N LYS A 94 -19.11 -6.57 4.27
CA LYS A 94 -18.69 -5.18 4.25
C LYS A 94 -19.17 -4.46 2.97
N PRO A 95 -19.76 -3.26 3.09
CA PRO A 95 -20.11 -2.44 1.93
C PRO A 95 -18.88 -1.80 1.27
N ALA A 96 -19.01 -1.43 0.00
CA ALA A 96 -17.97 -0.75 -0.77
C ALA A 96 -17.61 0.62 -0.19
N HIS A 97 -18.60 1.34 0.35
CA HIS A 97 -18.47 2.64 1.02
C HIS A 97 -19.58 2.80 2.07
N SER A 98 -19.53 3.86 2.87
CA SER A 98 -20.44 4.09 4.00
C SER A 98 -21.83 4.62 3.63
N HIS A 99 -22.04 5.15 2.42
CA HIS A 99 -23.36 5.66 2.02
C HIS A 99 -24.43 4.56 1.96
N PRO A 100 -25.70 4.85 2.35
CA PRO A 100 -26.81 3.91 2.21
C PRO A 100 -26.96 3.36 0.80
N GLY A 101 -27.27 2.07 0.68
CA GLY A 101 -27.43 1.40 -0.61
C GLY A 101 -26.13 1.01 -1.32
N ALA A 102 -24.97 1.17 -0.65
CA ALA A 102 -23.70 0.68 -1.16
C ALA A 102 -23.74 -0.83 -1.44
N ILE A 103 -23.28 -1.23 -2.62
CA ILE A 103 -23.06 -2.65 -2.93
C ILE A 103 -22.04 -3.27 -1.98
N LEU A 104 -22.12 -4.59 -1.79
CA LEU A 104 -21.14 -5.32 -0.99
C LEU A 104 -19.80 -5.38 -1.72
N ARG A 105 -18.70 -5.41 -0.96
CA ARG A 105 -17.37 -5.67 -1.53
C ARG A 105 -17.28 -7.01 -2.25
N ALA A 106 -18.02 -8.00 -1.79
CA ALA A 106 -18.12 -9.28 -2.49
C ALA A 106 -18.65 -9.15 -3.92
N GLU A 107 -19.51 -8.16 -4.19
CA GLU A 107 -19.97 -7.89 -5.55
C GLU A 107 -18.85 -7.26 -6.40
N ILE A 108 -18.04 -6.39 -5.80
CA ILE A 108 -16.84 -5.86 -6.46
C ILE A 108 -15.84 -6.99 -6.75
N VAL A 109 -15.68 -7.95 -5.83
CA VAL A 109 -14.86 -9.15 -6.07
C VAL A 109 -15.38 -9.95 -7.27
N ASP A 110 -16.69 -10.22 -7.36
CA ASP A 110 -17.27 -10.91 -8.52
C ASP A 110 -16.96 -10.16 -9.82
N ARG A 111 -17.18 -8.83 -9.84
CA ARG A 111 -16.86 -7.98 -11.01
C ARG A 111 -15.37 -8.00 -11.35
N ALA A 112 -14.49 -7.97 -10.36
CA ALA A 112 -13.05 -8.07 -10.56
C ALA A 112 -12.67 -9.42 -11.20
N THR A 113 -13.26 -10.53 -10.76
CA THR A 113 -12.99 -11.84 -11.40
C THR A 113 -13.52 -11.94 -12.84
N ARG A 114 -14.59 -11.23 -13.17
CA ARG A 114 -15.09 -11.13 -14.55
C ARG A 114 -14.16 -10.29 -15.41
N LEU A 115 -13.71 -9.15 -14.90
CA LEU A 115 -12.69 -8.33 -15.54
C LEU A 115 -11.43 -9.13 -15.85
N MET A 116 -10.92 -9.89 -14.88
CA MET A 116 -9.76 -10.75 -15.12
C MET A 116 -10.03 -11.75 -16.24
N ALA A 117 -11.21 -12.38 -16.26
CA ALA A 117 -11.59 -13.29 -17.33
C ALA A 117 -11.73 -12.59 -18.69
N ASP A 118 -12.25 -11.37 -18.75
CA ASP A 118 -12.40 -10.57 -19.98
C ASP A 118 -11.02 -10.23 -20.59
N HIS A 119 -10.00 -10.09 -19.74
CA HIS A 119 -8.59 -9.90 -20.12
C HIS A 119 -7.80 -11.21 -20.26
N GLY A 120 -8.44 -12.38 -20.08
CA GLY A 120 -7.77 -13.68 -20.17
C GLY A 120 -6.80 -14.01 -19.03
N ILE A 121 -6.94 -13.34 -17.88
CA ILE A 121 -6.08 -13.48 -16.70
C ILE A 121 -6.70 -14.47 -15.71
N ASP A 122 -5.97 -15.52 -15.34
CA ASP A 122 -6.35 -16.44 -14.26
C ASP A 122 -5.29 -16.53 -13.16
N THR A 123 -4.02 -16.44 -13.52
CA THR A 123 -2.88 -16.60 -12.61
C THR A 123 -2.16 -15.28 -12.33
N VAL A 124 -1.29 -15.29 -11.32
CA VAL A 124 -0.38 -14.16 -11.04
C VAL A 124 0.55 -13.91 -12.22
N GLU A 125 1.02 -14.97 -12.88
CA GLU A 125 1.85 -14.87 -14.08
C GLU A 125 1.12 -14.15 -15.22
N ASP A 126 -0.13 -14.52 -15.49
CA ASP A 126 -0.96 -13.84 -16.50
C ASP A 126 -1.13 -12.35 -16.17
N LEU A 127 -1.39 -12.03 -14.89
CA LEU A 127 -1.53 -10.64 -14.44
C LEU A 127 -0.23 -9.87 -14.69
N LEU A 128 0.92 -10.36 -14.22
CA LEU A 128 2.20 -9.67 -14.39
C LEU A 128 2.60 -9.56 -15.86
N GLY A 129 2.33 -10.60 -16.67
CA GLY A 129 2.54 -10.58 -18.11
C GLY A 129 1.65 -9.54 -18.82
N SER A 130 0.40 -9.36 -18.36
CA SER A 130 -0.51 -8.34 -18.91
C SER A 130 -0.07 -6.91 -18.58
N VAL A 131 0.57 -6.70 -17.43
CA VAL A 131 1.05 -5.38 -16.98
C VAL A 131 2.33 -4.98 -17.72
N GLY A 132 3.25 -5.91 -17.93
CA GLY A 132 4.54 -5.63 -18.57
C GLY A 132 5.37 -4.63 -17.74
N ASP A 133 6.12 -3.75 -18.41
CA ASP A 133 7.01 -2.77 -17.79
C ASP A 133 6.34 -1.42 -17.46
N GLU A 134 5.07 -1.22 -17.83
CA GLU A 134 4.34 0.05 -17.62
C GLU A 134 3.35 -0.04 -16.45
N PRO A 135 3.53 0.70 -15.34
CA PRO A 135 3.15 0.10 -14.07
C PRO A 135 1.68 0.26 -13.67
N SER A 136 1.08 1.46 -13.70
CA SER A 136 -0.21 1.62 -12.98
C SER A 136 -0.83 3.01 -12.97
N SER A 137 -0.06 4.09 -13.08
CA SER A 137 -0.61 5.44 -12.85
C SER A 137 0.07 6.46 -13.75
N GLY A 138 -0.55 6.74 -14.91
CA GLY A 138 -0.02 7.71 -15.84
C GLY A 138 -0.77 7.76 -17.16
N ARG A 139 -0.24 8.55 -18.11
CA ARG A 139 -0.83 8.75 -19.45
C ARG A 139 -0.89 7.45 -20.28
N HIS A 140 -0.11 6.43 -19.90
CA HIS A 140 -0.03 5.10 -20.52
C HIS A 140 -0.49 4.00 -19.55
N THR A 141 -1.59 4.23 -18.81
CA THR A 141 -2.14 3.22 -17.90
C THR A 141 -2.58 1.99 -18.70
N ASN A 142 -2.07 0.81 -18.33
CA ASN A 142 -2.45 -0.47 -18.91
C ASN A 142 -3.99 -0.68 -18.91
N GLU A 143 -4.54 -1.35 -19.91
CA GLU A 143 -6.00 -1.52 -20.05
C GLU A 143 -6.63 -2.24 -18.85
N VAL A 144 -5.96 -3.23 -18.27
CA VAL A 144 -6.42 -3.94 -17.07
C VAL A 144 -6.51 -2.98 -15.89
N ALA A 145 -5.51 -2.11 -15.73
CA ALA A 145 -5.46 -1.11 -14.67
C ALA A 145 -6.57 -0.07 -14.84
N ARG A 146 -6.84 0.38 -16.09
CA ARG A 146 -7.94 1.29 -16.40
C ARG A 146 -9.28 0.67 -16.00
N ASP A 147 -9.54 -0.55 -16.45
CA ASP A 147 -10.82 -1.22 -16.20
C ASP A 147 -10.99 -1.54 -14.70
N TRP A 148 -9.89 -1.87 -14.00
CA TRP A 148 -9.92 -2.09 -12.56
C TRP A 148 -10.35 -0.83 -11.81
N ARG A 149 -9.89 0.34 -12.25
CA ARG A 149 -10.24 1.63 -11.63
C ARG A 149 -11.70 2.02 -11.86
N GLU A 150 -12.33 1.50 -12.91
CA GLU A 150 -13.76 1.68 -13.17
C GLU A 150 -14.65 0.79 -12.30
N LEU A 151 -14.07 -0.18 -11.57
CA LEU A 151 -14.81 -0.91 -10.55
C LEU A 151 -15.34 0.04 -9.46
N PRO A 152 -16.54 -0.23 -8.90
CA PRO A 152 -17.10 0.63 -7.86
C PRO A 152 -16.14 0.86 -6.69
N SER A 153 -15.97 2.12 -6.30
CA SER A 153 -15.04 2.57 -5.25
C SER A 153 -13.55 2.30 -5.50
N GLN A 154 -13.11 2.02 -6.73
CA GLN A 154 -11.69 1.73 -7.05
C GLN A 154 -11.00 2.82 -7.89
N LYS A 155 -11.69 3.96 -8.15
CA LYS A 155 -11.18 5.05 -9.01
C LYS A 155 -9.82 5.61 -8.63
N SER A 156 -9.44 5.54 -7.36
CA SER A 156 -8.13 6.03 -6.90
C SER A 156 -6.95 5.16 -7.36
N GLY A 157 -7.18 3.89 -7.70
CA GLY A 157 -6.12 2.95 -8.05
C GLY A 157 -5.38 2.31 -6.86
N ILE A 158 -5.71 2.68 -5.61
CA ILE A 158 -5.03 2.14 -4.42
C ILE A 158 -5.10 0.62 -4.36
N SER A 159 -6.27 0.03 -4.66
CA SER A 159 -6.43 -1.44 -4.67
C SER A 159 -5.74 -2.10 -5.86
N TRP A 160 -5.58 -1.40 -6.98
CA TRP A 160 -4.78 -1.90 -8.11
C TRP A 160 -3.31 -2.01 -7.71
N ASN A 161 -2.76 -0.98 -7.08
CA ASN A 161 -1.38 -1.01 -6.60
C ASN A 161 -1.17 -2.07 -5.53
N ALA A 162 -2.14 -2.24 -4.62
CA ALA A 162 -2.14 -3.33 -3.65
C ALA A 162 -2.11 -4.70 -4.34
N LEU A 163 -2.93 -4.91 -5.38
CA LEU A 163 -2.94 -6.15 -6.15
C LEU A 163 -1.57 -6.47 -6.73
N LEU A 164 -0.91 -5.49 -7.37
CA LEU A 164 0.41 -5.66 -7.96
C LEU A 164 1.48 -6.01 -6.93
N VAL A 165 1.51 -5.31 -5.80
CA VAL A 165 2.47 -5.59 -4.72
C VAL A 165 2.23 -6.99 -4.12
N LEU A 166 0.97 -7.37 -3.92
CA LEU A 166 0.61 -8.70 -3.40
C LEU A 166 0.94 -9.83 -4.38
N ALA A 167 0.88 -9.55 -5.68
CA ALA A 167 1.27 -10.44 -6.76
C ALA A 167 2.80 -10.53 -6.95
N GLY A 168 3.58 -9.68 -6.28
CA GLY A 168 5.04 -9.68 -6.38
C GLY A 168 5.60 -8.87 -7.55
N SER A 169 4.82 -7.90 -8.06
CA SER A 169 5.29 -6.95 -9.07
C SER A 169 6.49 -6.15 -8.55
N ALA A 170 7.48 -5.90 -9.41
CA ALA A 170 8.63 -5.05 -9.10
C ALA A 170 8.29 -3.55 -9.08
N HIS A 171 7.07 -3.21 -9.51
CA HIS A 171 6.57 -1.86 -9.57
C HIS A 171 6.08 -1.41 -8.18
N LEU A 172 6.69 -0.35 -7.67
CA LEU A 172 6.24 0.34 -6.47
C LEU A 172 5.70 1.70 -6.86
N GLU A 173 4.41 1.93 -6.59
CA GLU A 173 3.86 3.29 -6.59
C GLU A 173 4.13 3.94 -5.23
N ILE A 174 4.73 5.13 -5.26
CA ILE A 174 5.08 5.90 -4.06
C ILE A 174 3.90 6.80 -3.72
N ASP A 175 3.00 6.27 -2.90
CA ASP A 175 1.87 7.05 -2.39
C ASP A 175 2.23 7.87 -1.15
N TYR A 176 1.24 8.62 -0.64
CA TYR A 176 1.43 9.44 0.56
C TYR A 176 1.83 8.62 1.81
N ARG A 177 1.47 7.34 1.90
CA ARG A 177 1.80 6.48 3.04
C ARG A 177 3.23 5.98 2.96
N VAL A 178 3.67 5.60 1.75
CA VAL A 178 5.07 5.25 1.50
C VAL A 178 5.94 6.46 1.80
N ASN A 179 5.58 7.65 1.28
CA ASN A 179 6.30 8.89 1.60
C ASN A 179 6.33 9.20 3.10
N PHE A 180 5.21 9.02 3.80
CA PHE A 180 5.16 9.22 5.24
C PHE A 180 6.04 8.24 6.00
N LEU A 181 6.02 6.95 5.66
CA LEU A 181 6.88 5.94 6.26
C LEU A 181 8.36 6.28 6.04
N ILE A 182 8.74 6.59 4.81
CA ILE A 182 10.13 6.94 4.50
C ILE A 182 10.53 8.17 5.32
N ALA A 183 9.76 9.26 5.29
CA ALA A 183 10.03 10.46 6.07
C ALA A 183 10.18 10.17 7.58
N GLU A 184 9.34 9.30 8.15
CA GLU A 184 9.46 8.85 9.55
C GLU A 184 10.78 8.10 9.81
N VAL A 185 11.14 7.15 8.93
CA VAL A 185 12.30 6.27 9.11
C VAL A 185 13.63 7.01 8.93
N VAL A 186 13.73 7.84 7.91
CA VAL A 186 14.99 8.52 7.57
C VAL A 186 15.07 9.96 8.11
N ARG A 187 14.03 10.41 8.80
CA ARG A 187 13.87 11.78 9.34
C ARG A 187 14.05 12.86 8.27
N TRP A 188 13.60 12.58 7.03
CA TRP A 188 13.48 13.61 6.00
C TRP A 188 12.29 14.51 6.32
N SER A 189 12.41 15.81 6.02
CA SER A 189 11.23 16.67 5.93
C SER A 189 10.37 16.19 4.76
N VAL A 190 9.07 16.01 5.03
CA VAL A 190 8.06 15.42 4.12
C VAL A 190 7.97 16.12 2.76
N SER A 191 8.54 17.33 2.61
CA SER A 191 8.46 18.17 1.42
C SER A 191 9.66 18.13 0.46
N ILE A 192 10.74 17.38 0.73
CA ILE A 192 12.03 17.64 0.04
C ILE A 192 12.47 16.57 -0.97
N ARG A 193 11.96 15.34 -0.93
CA ARG A 193 12.48 14.26 -1.79
C ARG A 193 11.39 13.63 -2.64
N GLY A 194 11.49 13.79 -3.96
CA GLY A 194 10.59 13.20 -4.95
C GLY A 194 10.81 11.69 -5.11
N ASP A 195 9.96 11.06 -5.94
CA ASP A 195 9.89 9.60 -6.09
C ASP A 195 11.24 8.94 -6.40
N ASP A 196 12.06 9.57 -7.25
CA ASP A 196 13.40 9.07 -7.61
C ASP A 196 14.30 8.87 -6.37
N ALA A 197 14.25 9.79 -5.41
CA ALA A 197 15.06 9.69 -4.20
C ALA A 197 14.63 8.53 -3.29
N VAL A 198 13.32 8.23 -3.27
CA VAL A 198 12.78 7.09 -2.52
C VAL A 198 13.21 5.79 -3.20
N LEU A 199 13.12 5.71 -4.53
CA LEU A 199 13.56 4.54 -5.28
C LEU A 199 15.06 4.30 -5.16
N GLU A 200 15.89 5.34 -5.26
CA GLU A 200 17.34 5.25 -5.04
C GLU A 200 17.66 4.77 -3.62
N LEU A 201 16.94 5.24 -2.60
CA LEU A 201 17.12 4.80 -1.21
C LEU A 201 16.75 3.32 -1.03
N ILE A 202 15.64 2.90 -1.61
CA ILE A 202 15.21 1.50 -1.61
C ILE A 202 16.26 0.62 -2.27
N LYS A 203 16.77 1.03 -3.44
CA LYS A 203 17.82 0.31 -4.16
C LYS A 203 19.10 0.18 -3.33
N ALA A 204 19.59 1.29 -2.80
CA ALA A 204 20.78 1.28 -1.94
C ALA A 204 20.60 0.44 -0.65
N THR A 205 19.36 0.34 -0.16
CA THR A 205 19.01 -0.50 0.99
C THR A 205 18.97 -1.97 0.62
N ALA A 206 18.49 -2.31 -0.59
CA ALA A 206 18.52 -3.67 -1.12
C ALA A 206 19.97 -4.15 -1.30
N ASP A 207 20.83 -3.30 -1.88
CA ASP A 207 22.26 -3.56 -2.03
C ASP A 207 22.93 -3.77 -0.66
N TYR A 208 22.60 -2.94 0.34
CA TYR A 208 23.13 -3.07 1.70
C TYR A 208 22.71 -4.37 2.40
N LEU A 209 21.49 -4.84 2.12
CA LEU A 209 20.92 -6.06 2.71
C LEU A 209 21.25 -7.34 1.92
N ASP A 210 21.93 -7.21 0.76
CA ASP A 210 22.17 -8.31 -0.18
C ASP A 210 20.88 -9.03 -0.61
N VAL A 211 19.84 -8.24 -0.94
CA VAL A 211 18.55 -8.75 -1.43
C VAL A 211 18.15 -8.04 -2.71
N GLU A 212 17.22 -8.62 -3.46
CA GLU A 212 16.67 -7.96 -4.64
C GLU A 212 15.84 -6.72 -4.27
N ASP A 213 15.94 -5.66 -5.07
CA ASP A 213 15.19 -4.39 -4.90
C ASP A 213 13.68 -4.60 -4.68
N ARG A 214 13.06 -5.55 -5.39
CA ARG A 214 11.64 -5.90 -5.22
C ARG A 214 11.27 -6.32 -3.79
N VAL A 215 12.20 -6.95 -3.05
CA VAL A 215 11.98 -7.39 -1.67
C VAL A 215 11.80 -6.19 -0.76
N VAL A 216 12.69 -5.19 -0.86
CA VAL A 216 12.62 -3.97 -0.06
C VAL A 216 11.36 -3.18 -0.41
N LYS A 217 11.04 -3.04 -1.70
CA LYS A 217 9.79 -2.40 -2.16
C LYS A 217 8.55 -3.04 -1.53
N GLN A 218 8.48 -4.37 -1.54
CA GLN A 218 7.36 -5.11 -0.96
C GLN A 218 7.26 -4.87 0.55
N ILE A 219 8.36 -4.95 1.29
CA ILE A 219 8.37 -4.71 2.74
C ILE A 219 7.94 -3.27 3.06
N VAL A 220 8.49 -2.28 2.36
CA VAL A 220 8.16 -0.85 2.53
C VAL A 220 6.68 -0.59 2.33
N TRP A 221 6.10 -1.10 1.23
CA TRP A 221 4.68 -0.92 0.95
C TRP A 221 3.81 -1.53 2.06
N GLN A 222 4.15 -2.73 2.52
CA GLN A 222 3.38 -3.46 3.53
C GLN A 222 3.46 -2.81 4.91
N LEU A 223 4.61 -2.25 5.28
CA LEU A 223 4.77 -1.43 6.48
C LEU A 223 3.93 -0.14 6.39
N ALA A 224 4.00 0.57 5.27
CA ALA A 224 3.24 1.80 5.04
C ALA A 224 1.72 1.58 5.11
N HIS A 225 1.27 0.42 4.65
CA HIS A 225 -0.13 0.00 4.66
C HIS A 225 -0.54 -0.75 5.93
N ARG A 226 0.37 -0.89 6.91
CA ARG A 226 0.15 -1.58 8.20
C ARG A 226 -0.31 -3.03 8.05
N ARG A 227 0.01 -3.66 6.92
CA ARG A 227 -0.13 -5.10 6.71
C ARG A 227 0.98 -5.86 7.44
N LEU A 228 2.17 -5.26 7.50
CA LEU A 228 3.22 -5.62 8.44
C LEU A 228 3.24 -4.64 9.62
N GLN A 229 3.50 -5.17 10.80
CA GLN A 229 3.72 -4.39 12.01
C GLN A 229 5.11 -4.75 12.55
N SER A 230 5.98 -3.74 12.64
CA SER A 230 7.27 -3.91 13.32
C SER A 230 7.07 -4.23 14.79
N ASP A 231 8.01 -4.97 15.36
CA ASP A 231 8.14 -5.13 16.81
C ASP A 231 8.07 -3.73 17.47
N PRO A 232 7.16 -3.52 18.45
CA PRO A 232 7.07 -2.27 19.21
C PRO A 232 8.41 -1.77 19.75
N LYS A 233 9.36 -2.67 20.03
CA LYS A 233 10.73 -2.35 20.44
C LYS A 233 11.52 -1.72 19.31
N ARG A 234 11.46 -2.25 18.08
CA ARG A 234 12.09 -1.65 16.89
C ARG A 234 11.45 -0.32 16.49
N ARG A 235 10.18 -0.10 16.86
CA ARG A 235 9.48 1.16 16.65
C ARG A 235 9.94 2.29 17.59
N LYS A 236 10.43 1.93 18.79
CA LYS A 236 10.91 2.87 19.82
C LYS A 236 12.42 3.12 19.77
N LEU A 237 13.20 2.25 19.14
CA LEU A 237 14.65 2.46 19.07
C LEU A 237 14.95 3.64 18.13
N ASP A 238 15.35 4.76 18.75
CA ASP A 238 16.56 5.44 18.28
C ASP A 238 17.64 4.36 18.14
N LEU A 239 18.20 4.21 16.94
CA LEU A 239 19.10 3.12 16.56
C LEU A 239 20.04 2.71 17.72
N PRO A 240 20.31 1.41 17.92
CA PRO A 240 21.21 0.95 18.98
C PRO A 240 22.68 1.27 18.72
N TYR A 241 22.98 1.97 17.62
CA TYR A 241 24.31 2.49 17.33
C TYR A 241 24.41 3.89 17.89
N PRO A 242 25.32 4.15 18.85
CA PRO A 242 25.81 5.50 19.07
C PRO A 242 26.27 6.01 17.70
N LEU A 243 25.62 7.08 17.24
CA LEU A 243 26.08 7.82 16.07
C LEU A 243 27.30 8.57 16.55
N ASP A 244 28.47 7.93 16.48
CA ASP A 244 29.69 8.71 16.33
C ASP A 244 29.53 9.43 14.99
N ASP A 245 29.23 10.72 15.04
CA ASP A 245 29.20 11.64 13.90
C ASP A 245 30.57 11.70 13.16
N GLU A 246 31.56 10.89 13.56
CA GLU A 246 32.90 10.74 12.97
C GLU A 246 32.98 9.73 11.80
N LEU A 247 31.93 8.94 11.54
CA LEU A 247 31.90 7.93 10.46
C LEU A 247 31.23 8.40 9.15
N ASP A 248 31.11 9.71 8.94
CA ASP A 248 30.90 10.31 7.61
C ASP A 248 32.18 10.24 6.73
N SER A 249 33.22 9.55 7.18
CA SER A 249 34.30 9.10 6.31
C SER A 249 33.84 7.86 5.53
N GLU A 250 33.66 8.03 4.22
CA GLU A 250 33.33 6.95 3.29
C GLU A 250 34.29 5.77 3.50
N PRO A 251 33.78 4.54 3.64
CA PRO A 251 34.67 3.39 3.76
C PRO A 251 35.50 3.22 2.48
N GLU A 252 36.81 3.01 2.61
CA GLU A 252 37.80 2.89 1.51
C GLU A 252 37.44 1.85 0.43
N TRP A 253 36.48 0.96 0.70
CA TRP A 253 36.00 -0.06 -0.24
C TRP A 253 34.82 0.39 -1.13
N TRP A 254 34.34 1.64 -1.00
CA TRP A 254 33.27 2.21 -1.83
C TRP A 254 33.79 2.66 -3.21
N PRO A 255 33.40 2.04 -4.33
CA PRO A 255 33.84 2.45 -5.66
C PRO A 255 32.83 3.46 -6.24
N GLY A 256 32.95 4.74 -5.88
CA GLY A 256 31.91 5.72 -6.18
C GLY A 256 32.37 7.16 -6.42
N THR A 257 33.54 7.39 -7.03
CA THR A 257 33.85 8.72 -7.59
C THR A 257 33.17 8.87 -8.94
N TYR A 258 32.02 9.55 -8.95
CA TYR A 258 31.40 10.06 -10.16
C TYR A 258 32.05 11.41 -10.49
N ASP A 259 32.68 11.50 -11.66
CA ASP A 259 33.45 12.66 -12.13
C ASP A 259 32.53 13.90 -12.35
N PRO A 260 32.75 15.02 -11.64
CA PRO A 260 31.91 16.21 -11.73
C PRO A 260 32.25 17.16 -12.89
N GLU A 261 33.17 16.85 -13.82
CA GLU A 261 33.66 17.82 -14.82
C GLU A 261 32.74 18.12 -16.04
N VAL A 262 31.49 17.65 -16.08
CA VAL A 262 30.55 18.08 -17.13
C VAL A 262 29.46 18.98 -16.54
N ARG A 263 29.83 20.21 -16.19
CA ARG A 263 28.89 21.30 -15.88
C ARG A 263 29.11 22.46 -16.85
N GLY A 264 28.43 22.39 -18.00
CA GLY A 264 28.14 23.54 -18.84
C GLY A 264 26.72 24.03 -18.54
N GLU A 265 26.62 25.27 -18.06
CA GLU A 265 25.52 26.22 -18.34
C GLU A 265 24.08 25.83 -17.94
N ALA A 266 23.62 26.37 -16.80
CA ALA A 266 22.23 26.80 -16.62
C ALA A 266 22.10 27.72 -15.40
N GLU A 267 22.74 28.89 -15.45
CA GLU A 267 22.27 30.05 -14.69
C GLU A 267 21.12 30.69 -15.46
N GLY A 268 19.97 30.90 -14.81
CA GLY A 268 18.96 31.82 -15.33
C GLY A 268 17.51 31.35 -15.29
N TRP A 269 16.97 30.94 -14.13
CA TRP A 269 15.50 30.93 -13.91
C TRP A 269 15.09 31.28 -12.47
N ALA A 270 15.85 32.13 -11.78
CA ALA A 270 15.47 32.69 -10.49
C ALA A 270 14.81 34.07 -10.68
N SER A 271 13.62 34.14 -11.30
CA SER A 271 12.83 35.39 -11.31
C SER A 271 11.33 35.25 -11.66
N VAL A 272 10.71 34.10 -11.40
CA VAL A 272 9.26 33.94 -11.60
C VAL A 272 8.74 33.12 -10.43
N PHE A 273 7.72 33.61 -9.73
CA PHE A 273 7.13 33.10 -8.47
C PHE A 273 7.67 33.70 -7.16
N GLU A 274 7.35 34.98 -6.95
CA GLU A 274 6.89 35.42 -5.62
C GLU A 274 5.39 35.76 -5.73
N PRO A 275 4.53 35.24 -4.84
CA PRO A 275 3.30 35.92 -4.48
C PRO A 275 3.43 36.48 -3.07
N GLU A 276 3.34 37.80 -2.98
CA GLU A 276 3.06 38.56 -1.77
C GLU A 276 1.74 38.06 -1.15
N TYR A 277 1.79 37.57 0.10
CA TYR A 277 0.60 37.51 0.96
C TYR A 277 0.83 38.36 2.20
N ARG A 278 0.22 39.54 2.16
CA ARG A 278 0.03 40.46 3.28
C ARG A 278 -0.88 39.79 4.31
N ALA A 279 -0.41 39.70 5.54
CA ALA A 279 -1.25 39.37 6.69
C ALA A 279 -1.98 40.64 7.15
N ASP A 280 -3.28 40.55 7.35
CA ASP A 280 -4.03 41.44 8.25
C ASP A 280 -4.72 40.58 9.32
N PRO A 281 -4.69 40.99 10.60
CA PRO A 281 -5.21 40.22 11.72
C PRO A 281 -6.68 40.54 11.98
N CYS A 282 -7.49 39.55 12.33
CA CYS A 282 -8.76 39.80 12.99
C CYS A 282 -9.03 38.75 14.08
N GLU A 283 -9.23 39.29 15.28
CA GLU A 283 -9.65 38.67 16.52
C GLU A 283 -11.02 37.99 16.38
N SER A 284 -11.20 36.80 16.95
CA SER A 284 -11.93 36.60 18.22
C SER A 284 -12.21 35.10 18.48
N GLU A 285 -12.06 34.72 19.75
CA GLU A 285 -12.42 33.43 20.32
C GLU A 285 -13.94 33.20 20.29
N GLU A 286 -14.38 32.04 19.78
CA GLU A 286 -15.57 31.36 20.29
C GLU A 286 -15.42 29.85 20.11
N ALA A 287 -15.34 29.14 21.24
CA ALA A 287 -15.18 27.70 21.30
C ALA A 287 -16.49 27.00 20.87
N LEU A 288 -16.49 26.37 19.70
CA LEU A 288 -17.51 25.41 19.30
C LEU A 288 -16.94 24.00 19.48
N GLU A 289 -17.43 23.28 20.50
CA GLU A 289 -17.20 21.85 20.63
C GLU A 289 -17.83 21.09 19.44
N PRO A 290 -17.12 20.13 18.83
CA PRO A 290 -17.65 19.38 17.70
C PRO A 290 -18.72 18.35 18.11
N ASP A 291 -19.82 18.35 17.36
CA ASP A 291 -21.13 17.70 17.58
C ASP A 291 -21.12 16.15 17.63
N TRP A 292 -19.96 15.50 17.71
CA TRP A 292 -19.86 14.03 17.78
C TRP A 292 -19.88 13.49 19.23
N ALA A 293 -19.86 14.37 20.24
CA ALA A 293 -19.81 13.99 21.65
C ALA A 293 -21.19 13.86 22.35
N ARG A 294 -22.31 13.98 21.61
CA ARG A 294 -23.66 13.82 22.21
C ARG A 294 -24.14 12.36 22.13
N PRO A 295 -24.39 11.68 23.27
CA PRO A 295 -24.98 10.34 23.24
C PRO A 295 -26.45 10.40 22.77
N TYR A 296 -26.80 9.53 21.83
CA TYR A 296 -28.15 9.41 21.29
C TYR A 296 -29.19 9.02 22.37
N PRO A 297 -30.41 9.59 22.36
CA PRO A 297 -31.48 9.17 23.25
C PRO A 297 -32.04 7.79 22.83
N MET A 298 -31.97 6.83 23.74
CA MET A 298 -32.65 5.54 23.63
C MET A 298 -34.17 5.77 23.67
N SER A 299 -34.83 5.56 22.55
CA SER A 299 -36.29 5.56 22.47
C SER A 299 -36.81 4.20 22.91
N GLY A 300 -37.53 4.20 24.04
CA GLY A 300 -38.03 3.04 24.72
C GLY A 300 -39.17 2.31 23.99
N THR A 301 -39.23 1.02 24.30
CA THR A 301 -40.36 0.11 24.16
C THR A 301 -41.63 0.60 24.88
N THR A 302 -42.72 0.70 24.14
CA THR A 302 -44.14 0.50 24.51
C THR A 302 -44.94 0.56 23.20
N GLY A 303 -46.00 -0.18 22.88
CA GLY A 303 -46.80 -1.17 23.60
C GLY A 303 -47.83 -1.77 22.63
N ALA A 304 -48.36 -2.93 23.03
CA ALA A 304 -49.69 -3.49 22.79
C ALA A 304 -50.30 -3.54 21.37
N ALA A 305 -50.56 -4.77 20.93
CA ALA A 305 -51.66 -5.12 20.04
C ALA A 305 -53.03 -4.86 20.70
N PRO A 306 -54.09 -4.65 19.90
CA PRO A 306 -55.25 -5.52 20.08
C PRO A 306 -55.91 -5.98 18.76
N PHE A 307 -56.42 -7.22 18.83
CA PHE A 307 -57.32 -7.98 17.94
C PHE A 307 -56.81 -8.45 16.58
#